data_AF-A0A520AIR9-F1
#
_entry.id   AF-A0A520AIR9-F1
#
_cell.length_a   1.000
_cell.length_b   1.000
_cell.length_c   1.000
_cell.angle_alpha   90.00
_cell.angle_beta   90.00
_cell.angle_gamma   90.00
#
_symmetry.space_group_name_H-M   'P 1'
#
loop_
_entity.id
_entity.type
_entity.pdbx_description
1 polymer ?
#
loop_
_entity_poly.entity_id
_entity_poly.type
_entity_poly.pdbx_seq_one_letter_code
_entity_poly.pdbx_strand_id
1 'polypeptide(L)'
;KIKIYAPGGGTFDQGDVLGDVTGILTYFGNTGGTSASYELDPISGLNVTTDRPAPSRETSALVGDAEHMTIASFNVENADPGDGAQKFQLIATEVTQALRNPDVIGLQEIQDADGAGTGTDLSGTATAQSIIDAIVAAGGPRYRYTEVAPSAANTTGGEPGGNIRNGYLYNPDRVSLVDGSVRLIEDQAFTGSRRPLVATFGFNGEEVTVVNAHSTSRGGSDTLFGANQPPAQAGDGSRTAQATAIKSYIDTLQAANANVHVAALGDFNGYYYETALSRLTADNKMTNLYTLLPVEERYSYLFEGYLQAFDNIVVSNNLVDDAAFDVVHYNAEQPDSIRITDHDQALAKLYIPRANTAPTTLAISASSVAENLMAGTVVGTVTAQDAEGGALTYSLIDDANGRFAINGTTGEVTTRTLLDYEATPTIAITARVTDAGGLFSDQQFTVAVTDVNPEMVAGTDANETIIGGAGDDVFSMGGGNDQMFGRAGMDQLFGGAGDDLLDGGLGTDFLNGGLGNDRYVIDNAGDQISEFGGSGIDTVLSSVSYVLGTDLENLVLTGTAAINATGNDANNYIIGNAGRNVLAGGAGDDIIAT
;
A
#
# COMPACT_ATOMS: atom_id res chain seq x y z
N LYS A 1 36.57 37.05 -8.31
CA LYS A 1 36.13 37.19 -6.90
C LYS A 1 36.82 38.37 -6.25
N ILE A 2 36.19 38.94 -5.22
CA ILE A 2 36.76 39.91 -4.31
C ILE A 2 36.89 39.22 -2.94
N LYS A 3 38.11 38.97 -2.46
CA LYS A 3 38.33 38.47 -1.09
C LYS A 3 38.22 39.64 -0.13
N ILE A 4 37.35 39.56 0.87
CA ILE A 4 37.13 40.65 1.83
C ILE A 4 37.91 40.32 3.11
N TYR A 5 38.87 41.18 3.50
CA TYR A 5 39.60 40.99 4.74
C TYR A 5 38.82 41.60 5.90
N ALA A 6 38.66 40.92 7.03
CA ALA A 6 37.97 41.46 8.19
C ALA A 6 38.99 42.04 9.20
N PRO A 7 39.28 43.36 9.20
CA PRO A 7 40.16 43.93 10.20
C PRO A 7 39.46 43.93 11.57
N GLY A 8 39.97 43.14 12.52
CA GLY A 8 39.61 43.30 13.94
C GLY A 8 38.80 42.19 14.61
N GLY A 9 38.97 40.92 14.24
CA GLY A 9 38.57 39.80 15.10
C GLY A 9 37.07 39.58 15.30
N GLY A 10 36.23 40.04 14.36
CA GLY A 10 34.85 39.57 14.28
C GLY A 10 34.81 38.08 13.92
N THR A 11 33.94 37.32 14.58
CA THR A 11 33.58 35.95 14.19
C THR A 11 32.57 36.06 13.05
N PHE A 12 32.94 35.60 11.86
CA PHE A 12 32.06 35.46 10.71
C PHE A 12 31.94 33.96 10.42
N ASP A 13 30.71 33.47 10.33
CA ASP A 13 30.42 32.09 10.01
C ASP A 13 30.16 31.91 8.50
N GLN A 14 30.40 30.71 8.00
CA GLN A 14 30.10 30.37 6.61
C GLN A 14 28.59 30.44 6.39
N GLY A 15 28.17 31.25 5.40
CA GLY A 15 26.76 31.54 5.13
C GLY A 15 26.30 32.92 5.59
N ASP A 16 27.10 33.64 6.39
CA ASP A 16 26.78 35.00 6.82
C ASP A 16 26.53 35.94 5.63
N VAL A 17 25.44 36.69 5.71
CA VAL A 17 25.16 37.74 4.74
C VAL A 17 25.76 39.03 5.26
N LEU A 18 26.75 39.55 4.54
CA LEU A 18 27.29 40.87 4.81
C LEU A 18 26.36 41.95 4.25
N GLY A 19 26.24 43.07 4.95
CA GLY A 19 25.69 44.30 4.39
C GLY A 19 26.61 44.90 3.33
N ASP A 20 26.26 46.07 2.81
CA ASP A 20 27.08 46.78 1.83
C ASP A 20 28.52 46.97 2.32
N VAL A 21 29.48 46.37 1.62
CA VAL A 21 30.90 46.49 1.95
C VAL A 21 31.54 47.58 1.09
N THR A 22 31.94 48.67 1.75
CA THR A 22 32.77 49.71 1.12
C THR A 22 34.22 49.49 1.51
N GLY A 23 35.12 49.44 0.52
CA GLY A 23 36.54 49.17 0.76
C GLY A 23 37.45 49.60 -0.37
N ILE A 24 38.75 49.46 -0.15
CA ILE A 24 39.78 49.63 -1.18
C ILE A 24 39.92 48.30 -1.90
N LEU A 25 39.59 48.30 -3.19
CA LEU A 25 39.78 47.14 -4.04
C LEU A 25 41.21 47.12 -4.58
N THR A 26 42.04 46.23 -4.02
CA THR A 26 43.40 45.99 -4.49
C THR A 26 43.37 44.89 -5.54
N TYR A 27 43.89 45.20 -6.72
CA TYR A 27 44.12 44.23 -7.78
C TYR A 27 45.54 43.69 -7.69
N PHE A 28 45.68 42.39 -7.47
CA PHE A 28 46.96 41.71 -7.53
C PHE A 28 47.14 41.17 -8.95
N GLY A 29 47.88 41.94 -9.76
CA GLY A 29 48.24 41.56 -11.11
C GLY A 29 49.15 40.34 -11.16
N ASN A 30 49.00 39.56 -12.22
CA ASN A 30 49.69 38.30 -12.44
C ASN A 30 51.20 38.53 -12.69
N THR A 31 52.01 38.49 -11.63
CA THR A 31 53.48 38.49 -11.72
C THR A 31 53.99 37.12 -11.28
N GLY A 32 54.01 36.17 -12.21
CA GLY A 32 54.64 34.86 -11.99
C GLY A 32 53.75 33.62 -12.12
N GLY A 33 52.59 33.70 -12.78
CA GLY A 33 51.78 32.52 -13.12
C GLY A 33 50.65 32.22 -12.15
N THR A 34 50.37 33.08 -11.18
CA THR A 34 49.22 32.96 -10.28
C THR A 34 48.05 33.84 -10.71
N SER A 35 46.82 33.30 -10.65
CA SER A 35 45.59 33.96 -11.07
C SER A 35 45.46 35.36 -10.46
N ALA A 36 44.97 36.32 -11.26
CA ALA A 36 44.77 37.67 -10.76
C ALA A 36 43.64 37.68 -9.72
N SER A 37 43.94 38.13 -8.50
CA SER A 37 42.96 38.25 -7.42
C SER A 37 42.58 39.71 -7.21
N TYR A 38 41.34 39.91 -6.77
CA TYR A 38 40.92 41.17 -6.20
C TYR A 38 40.73 40.94 -4.71
N GLU A 39 41.33 41.78 -3.89
CA GLU A 39 41.06 41.82 -2.45
C GLU A 39 40.42 43.18 -2.13
N LEU A 40 39.36 43.16 -1.35
CA LEU A 40 38.71 44.36 -0.83
C LEU A 40 39.05 44.48 0.63
N ASP A 41 39.84 45.49 0.94
CA ASP A 41 40.11 45.90 2.31
C ASP A 41 38.99 46.86 2.74
N PRO A 42 38.07 46.44 3.64
CA PRO A 42 36.98 47.29 4.09
C PRO A 42 37.53 48.54 4.78
N ILE A 43 37.04 49.71 4.38
CA ILE A 43 37.41 50.98 5.03
C ILE A 43 36.50 51.31 6.23
N SER A 44 35.46 50.51 6.43
CA SER A 44 34.54 50.52 7.56
C SER A 44 34.40 49.11 8.12
N GLY A 45 33.92 48.99 9.37
CA GLY A 45 33.60 47.68 9.95
C GLY A 45 32.62 46.90 9.06
N LEU A 46 32.86 45.59 8.94
CA LEU A 46 31.93 44.68 8.29
C LEU A 46 30.72 44.46 9.20
N ASN A 47 29.52 44.59 8.65
CA ASN A 47 28.29 44.29 9.35
C ASN A 47 27.67 43.04 8.77
N VAL A 48 27.40 42.05 9.62
CA VAL A 48 26.59 40.90 9.26
C VAL A 48 25.13 41.33 9.35
N THR A 49 24.45 41.40 8.20
CA THR A 49 23.01 41.74 8.15
C THR A 49 22.14 40.54 8.49
N THR A 50 22.65 39.34 8.24
CA THR A 50 22.03 38.08 8.63
C THR A 50 23.13 37.13 9.12
N ASP A 51 23.14 36.92 10.43
CA ASP A 51 24.00 35.94 11.11
C ASP A 51 23.45 34.55 10.84
N ARG A 52 24.23 33.72 10.13
CA ARG A 52 23.87 32.34 9.83
C ARG A 52 24.82 31.44 10.61
N PRO A 53 24.34 30.79 11.70
CA PRO A 53 25.19 29.88 12.44
C PRO A 53 25.66 28.75 11.52
N ALA A 54 26.80 28.14 11.88
CA ALA A 54 27.33 26.97 11.19
C ALA A 54 26.20 25.98 10.81
N PRO A 55 26.14 25.50 9.55
CA PRO A 55 25.02 24.69 9.08
C PRO A 55 24.78 23.49 9.99
N SER A 56 23.55 23.37 10.50
CA SER A 56 23.13 22.12 11.12
C SER A 56 23.10 21.03 10.06
N ARG A 57 23.41 19.79 10.43
CA ARG A 57 23.37 18.67 9.49
C ARG A 57 22.02 18.59 8.80
N GLU A 58 22.03 18.75 7.47
CA GLU A 58 20.83 18.62 6.66
C GLU A 58 20.35 17.17 6.67
N THR A 59 19.04 16.99 6.56
CA THR A 59 18.42 15.69 6.41
C THR A 59 17.39 15.80 5.32
N SER A 60 17.54 14.97 4.29
CA SER A 60 16.58 14.92 3.22
C SER A 60 15.21 14.49 3.74
N ALA A 61 14.17 15.14 3.23
CA ALA A 61 12.80 14.69 3.43
C ALA A 61 12.44 13.49 2.53
N LEU A 62 13.29 13.17 1.55
CA LEU A 62 13.03 12.09 0.59
C LEU A 62 13.28 10.73 1.25
N VAL A 63 12.23 9.91 1.25
CA VAL A 63 12.27 8.53 1.73
C VAL A 63 11.58 7.65 0.71
N GLY A 64 12.23 6.54 0.34
CA GLY A 64 11.63 5.52 -0.53
C GLY A 64 10.47 4.81 0.17
N ASP A 65 9.49 4.38 -0.60
CA ASP A 65 8.29 3.71 -0.09
C ASP A 65 7.90 2.52 -0.99
N ALA A 66 6.65 2.07 -0.90
CA ALA A 66 6.17 0.93 -1.67
C ALA A 66 6.20 1.18 -3.18
N GLU A 67 6.03 2.43 -3.63
CA GLU A 67 5.91 2.81 -5.04
C GLU A 67 7.07 3.68 -5.51
N HIS A 68 7.95 4.08 -4.60
CA HIS A 68 9.09 4.92 -4.93
C HIS A 68 10.42 4.28 -4.59
N MET A 69 11.26 4.17 -5.60
CA MET A 69 12.66 3.78 -5.49
C MET A 69 13.53 5.02 -5.25
N THR A 70 14.48 4.93 -4.33
CA THR A 70 15.45 6.00 -4.07
C THR A 70 16.84 5.64 -4.59
N ILE A 71 17.45 6.57 -5.33
CA ILE A 71 18.83 6.44 -5.83
C ILE A 71 19.68 7.63 -5.40
N ALA A 72 20.90 7.38 -4.96
CA ALA A 72 21.82 8.41 -4.51
C ALA A 72 23.16 8.39 -5.26
N SER A 73 23.77 9.56 -5.42
CA SER A 73 25.17 9.74 -5.82
C SER A 73 25.99 10.17 -4.61
N PHE A 74 27.12 9.50 -4.36
CA PHE A 74 27.99 9.83 -3.24
C PHE A 74 29.46 9.58 -3.58
N ASN A 75 30.20 10.66 -3.83
CA ASN A 75 31.65 10.63 -3.87
C ASN A 75 32.23 10.58 -2.43
N VAL A 76 32.92 9.50 -2.10
CA VAL A 76 33.42 9.23 -0.73
C VAL A 76 34.87 9.68 -0.50
N GLU A 77 35.41 10.53 -1.38
CA GLU A 77 36.74 11.16 -1.27
C GLU A 77 37.84 10.14 -0.94
N ASN A 78 38.15 9.30 -1.94
CA ASN A 78 39.19 8.28 -1.87
C ASN A 78 39.11 7.35 -0.65
N ALA A 79 37.91 7.02 -0.17
CA ALA A 79 37.74 6.15 0.98
C ALA A 79 38.55 4.86 0.82
N ASP A 80 39.38 4.54 1.81
CA ASP A 80 40.23 3.35 1.83
C ASP A 80 40.22 2.65 3.20
N PRO A 81 40.59 1.36 3.30
CA PRO A 81 40.49 0.62 4.57
C PRO A 81 41.39 1.15 5.71
N GLY A 82 42.40 1.94 5.37
CA GLY A 82 43.28 2.65 6.31
C GLY A 82 42.67 3.93 6.88
N ASP A 83 41.60 4.46 6.29
CA ASP A 83 40.84 5.56 6.87
C ASP A 83 40.22 5.11 8.20
N GLY A 84 40.68 5.67 9.32
CA GLY A 84 40.27 5.24 10.65
C GLY A 84 38.74 5.19 10.83
N ALA A 85 38.26 4.40 11.78
CA ALA A 85 36.83 4.09 11.98
C ALA A 85 35.89 5.31 12.01
N GLN A 86 36.39 6.49 12.40
CA GLN A 86 35.63 7.74 12.39
C GLN A 86 35.11 8.13 11.00
N LYS A 87 35.91 7.96 9.93
CA LYS A 87 35.45 8.30 8.56
C LYS A 87 34.26 7.44 8.16
N PHE A 88 34.36 6.12 8.36
CA PHE A 88 33.27 5.19 8.07
C PHE A 88 32.03 5.42 8.93
N GLN A 89 32.18 5.79 10.21
CA GLN A 89 31.06 6.16 11.08
C GLN A 89 30.32 7.39 10.56
N LEU A 90 31.04 8.40 10.06
CA LEU A 90 30.42 9.61 9.53
C LEU A 90 29.75 9.36 8.17
N ILE A 91 30.39 8.61 7.26
CA ILE A 91 29.76 8.13 6.02
C ILE A 91 28.47 7.37 6.35
N ALA A 92 28.51 6.45 7.31
CA ALA A 92 27.32 5.72 7.77
C ALA A 92 26.24 6.65 8.33
N THR A 93 26.64 7.70 9.05
CA THR A 93 25.70 8.70 9.55
C THR A 93 25.06 9.47 8.38
N GLU A 94 25.79 9.77 7.30
CA GLU A 94 25.21 10.44 6.10
C GLU A 94 24.17 9.54 5.45
N VAL A 95 24.53 8.28 5.21
CA VAL A 95 23.63 7.31 4.58
C VAL A 95 22.36 7.09 5.42
N THR A 96 22.51 6.92 6.73
CA THR A 96 21.39 6.53 7.60
C THR A 96 20.49 7.70 8.00
N GLN A 97 21.08 8.86 8.32
CA GLN A 97 20.33 9.99 8.85
C GLN A 97 20.07 11.04 7.77
N ALA A 98 21.05 11.40 6.96
CA ALA A 98 20.92 12.50 6.02
C ALA A 98 20.20 12.07 4.74
N LEU A 99 20.63 10.95 4.15
CA LEU A 99 20.05 10.34 2.95
C LEU A 99 18.88 9.38 3.22
N ARG A 100 18.60 9.08 4.50
CA ARG A 100 17.46 8.25 4.92
C ARG A 100 17.43 6.83 4.34
N ASN A 101 18.60 6.19 4.25
CA ASN A 101 18.81 4.83 3.74
C ASN A 101 18.28 4.62 2.30
N PRO A 102 18.91 5.22 1.27
CA PRO A 102 18.51 5.06 -0.13
C PRO A 102 18.51 3.60 -0.57
N ASP A 103 17.68 3.24 -1.56
CA ASP A 103 17.60 1.88 -2.06
C ASP A 103 18.86 1.49 -2.85
N VAL A 104 19.42 2.41 -3.62
CA VAL A 104 20.69 2.27 -4.35
C VAL A 104 21.56 3.51 -4.14
N ILE A 105 22.84 3.32 -3.87
CA ILE A 105 23.84 4.37 -3.75
C ILE A 105 24.95 4.07 -4.75
N GLY A 106 25.11 4.92 -5.76
CA GLY A 106 26.30 4.93 -6.60
C GLY A 106 27.43 5.63 -5.88
N LEU A 107 28.45 4.86 -5.51
CA LEU A 107 29.66 5.36 -4.89
C LEU A 107 30.66 5.75 -5.97
N GLN A 108 31.27 6.93 -5.83
CA GLN A 108 32.48 7.31 -6.56
C GLN A 108 33.65 7.37 -5.57
N GLU A 109 34.85 7.19 -6.09
CA GLU A 109 36.10 7.24 -5.32
C GLU A 109 36.29 6.20 -4.21
N ILE A 110 35.86 4.97 -4.45
CA ILE A 110 36.21 3.86 -3.59
C ILE A 110 37.62 3.32 -3.94
N GLN A 111 38.50 3.20 -2.95
CA GLN A 111 39.83 2.60 -3.11
C GLN A 111 39.79 1.08 -2.92
N ASP A 112 40.85 0.41 -3.37
CA ASP A 112 41.04 -1.03 -3.16
C ASP A 112 41.51 -1.40 -1.75
N ALA A 113 41.55 -2.70 -1.49
CA ALA A 113 41.87 -3.25 -0.18
C ALA A 113 43.26 -2.81 0.33
N ASP A 114 44.16 -2.47 -0.60
CA ASP A 114 45.54 -2.09 -0.34
C ASP A 114 45.75 -0.56 -0.43
N GLY A 115 44.65 0.22 -0.51
CA GLY A 115 44.69 1.68 -0.69
C GLY A 115 45.04 2.08 -2.13
N ALA A 116 45.65 3.26 -2.32
CA ALA A 116 45.96 3.74 -3.68
C ALA A 116 47.08 2.92 -4.35
N GLY A 117 46.70 1.85 -5.09
CA GLY A 117 47.54 1.18 -6.09
C GLY A 117 48.80 0.49 -5.58
N THR A 118 48.82 0.06 -4.31
CA THR A 118 50.02 -0.55 -3.71
C THR A 118 49.99 -2.07 -3.54
N GLY A 119 48.92 -2.76 -3.96
CA GLY A 119 48.80 -4.21 -3.76
C GLY A 119 48.13 -5.01 -4.88
N THR A 120 47.70 -6.22 -4.55
CA THR A 120 47.27 -7.24 -5.52
C THR A 120 45.77 -7.45 -5.55
N ASP A 121 45.06 -7.07 -4.48
CA ASP A 121 43.60 -7.10 -4.46
C ASP A 121 43.08 -5.73 -4.87
N LEU A 122 42.71 -5.62 -6.15
CA LEU A 122 42.26 -4.36 -6.73
C LEU A 122 40.75 -4.11 -6.51
N SER A 123 40.09 -4.93 -5.68
CA SER A 123 38.64 -4.87 -5.41
C SER A 123 38.29 -3.83 -4.35
N GLY A 124 37.12 -3.19 -4.51
CA GLY A 124 36.56 -2.20 -3.56
C GLY A 124 35.83 -2.85 -2.40
N THR A 125 35.73 -4.17 -2.43
CA THR A 125 34.92 -4.94 -1.50
C THR A 125 35.33 -4.71 -0.04
N ALA A 126 36.62 -4.62 0.27
CA ALA A 126 37.08 -4.39 1.64
C ALA A 126 36.66 -3.02 2.19
N THR A 127 36.84 -1.97 1.39
CA THR A 127 36.39 -0.61 1.72
C THR A 127 34.88 -0.55 1.84
N ALA A 128 34.16 -1.13 0.86
CA ALA A 128 32.69 -1.16 0.87
C ALA A 128 32.16 -1.91 2.09
N GLN A 129 32.80 -3.02 2.49
CA GLN A 129 32.42 -3.76 3.68
C GLN A 129 32.58 -2.92 4.95
N SER A 130 33.64 -2.10 5.04
CA SER A 130 33.83 -1.17 6.17
C SER A 130 32.71 -0.13 6.24
N ILE A 131 32.25 0.39 5.08
CA ILE A 131 31.09 1.28 5.00
C ILE A 131 29.81 0.54 5.43
N ILE A 132 29.57 -0.67 4.92
CA ILE A 132 28.38 -1.49 5.25
C ILE A 132 28.32 -1.79 6.74
N ASP A 133 29.44 -2.20 7.34
CA ASP A 133 29.50 -2.54 8.77
C ASP A 133 29.22 -1.30 9.64
N ALA A 134 29.73 -0.13 9.24
CA ALA A 134 29.42 1.13 9.92
C ALA A 134 27.95 1.53 9.77
N ILE A 135 27.35 1.36 8.59
CA ILE A 135 25.91 1.61 8.36
C ILE A 135 25.05 0.73 9.27
N VAL A 136 25.36 -0.58 9.32
CA VAL A 136 24.67 -1.52 10.21
C VAL A 136 24.84 -1.12 11.68
N ALA A 137 26.04 -0.73 12.09
CA ALA A 137 26.31 -0.27 13.46
C ALA A 137 25.53 1.01 13.81
N ALA A 138 25.25 1.87 12.83
CA ALA A 138 24.40 3.05 12.96
C ALA A 138 22.88 2.75 12.90
N GLY A 139 22.48 1.48 12.76
CA GLY A 139 21.08 1.06 12.70
C GLY A 139 20.47 1.10 11.29
N GLY A 140 21.28 1.28 10.25
CA GLY A 140 20.87 1.21 8.86
C GLY A 140 20.71 -0.22 8.31
N PRO A 141 20.24 -0.38 7.07
CA PRO A 141 20.09 -1.68 6.45
C PRO A 141 21.45 -2.29 6.09
N ARG A 142 21.47 -3.61 5.94
CA ARG A 142 22.67 -4.32 5.49
C ARG A 142 22.72 -4.34 3.97
N TYR A 143 23.30 -3.28 3.40
CA TYR A 143 23.57 -3.17 1.97
C TYR A 143 24.39 -4.35 1.42
N ARG A 144 24.28 -4.54 0.11
CA ARG A 144 25.16 -5.39 -0.70
C ARG A 144 26.00 -4.50 -1.61
N TYR A 145 27.24 -4.91 -1.87
CA TYR A 145 28.15 -4.20 -2.75
C TYR A 145 28.29 -4.92 -4.10
N THR A 146 28.38 -4.18 -5.18
CA THR A 146 28.75 -4.71 -6.49
C THR A 146 29.62 -3.74 -7.28
N GLU A 147 30.56 -4.30 -8.05
CA GLU A 147 31.48 -3.59 -8.94
C GLU A 147 31.89 -4.50 -10.11
N VAL A 148 32.63 -3.94 -11.07
CA VAL A 148 33.50 -4.73 -11.97
C VAL A 148 34.92 -4.58 -11.45
N ALA A 149 35.45 -5.61 -10.79
CA ALA A 149 36.81 -5.58 -10.25
C ALA A 149 37.85 -5.49 -11.38
N PRO A 150 38.90 -4.67 -11.24
CA PRO A 150 39.97 -4.59 -12.23
C PRO A 150 40.76 -5.89 -12.34
N SER A 151 41.08 -6.29 -13.57
CA SER A 151 41.98 -7.43 -13.82
C SER A 151 43.46 -7.07 -13.66
N ALA A 152 43.78 -5.78 -13.81
CA ALA A 152 45.05 -5.16 -13.46
C ALA A 152 44.84 -3.67 -13.18
N ALA A 153 45.86 -3.00 -12.62
CA ALA A 153 45.80 -1.57 -12.35
C ALA A 153 45.39 -0.77 -13.61
N ASN A 154 44.46 0.18 -13.44
CA ASN A 154 43.89 1.02 -14.49
C ASN A 154 43.02 0.33 -15.57
N THR A 155 42.72 -0.98 -15.46
CA THR A 155 41.95 -1.70 -16.50
C THR A 155 40.47 -1.35 -16.54
N THR A 156 39.90 -0.84 -15.46
CA THR A 156 38.52 -0.37 -15.36
C THR A 156 38.43 1.16 -15.37
N GLY A 157 39.56 1.81 -15.66
CA GLY A 157 39.76 3.24 -15.48
C GLY A 157 40.23 3.61 -14.08
N GLY A 158 40.85 4.79 -13.95
CA GLY A 158 41.51 5.28 -12.74
C GLY A 158 42.63 6.28 -13.07
N GLU A 159 43.10 7.02 -12.07
CA GLU A 159 44.28 7.88 -12.21
C GLU A 159 45.59 7.06 -12.15
N PRO A 160 46.70 7.55 -12.74
CA PRO A 160 47.98 6.85 -12.69
C PRO A 160 48.42 6.57 -11.24
N GLY A 161 48.32 5.31 -10.80
CA GLY A 161 48.79 4.87 -9.49
C GLY A 161 47.73 4.57 -8.43
N GLY A 162 46.44 4.59 -8.76
CA GLY A 162 45.37 4.16 -7.84
C GLY A 162 44.08 3.81 -8.57
N ASN A 163 43.46 2.68 -8.21
CA ASN A 163 42.25 2.17 -8.87
C ASN A 163 40.96 2.83 -8.34
N ILE A 164 40.94 4.15 -8.15
CA ILE A 164 39.77 4.90 -7.72
C ILE A 164 38.61 4.60 -8.69
N ARG A 165 37.52 4.00 -8.20
CA ARG A 165 36.45 3.46 -9.07
C ARG A 165 35.04 3.75 -8.58
N ASN A 166 34.10 3.36 -9.43
CA ASN A 166 32.68 3.42 -9.15
C ASN A 166 32.19 2.07 -8.62
N GLY A 167 31.26 2.10 -7.69
CA GLY A 167 30.60 0.91 -7.14
C GLY A 167 29.15 1.19 -6.80
N TYR A 168 28.41 0.16 -6.43
CA TYR A 168 27.05 0.31 -5.92
C TYR A 168 26.91 -0.34 -4.55
N LEU A 169 26.32 0.39 -3.61
CA LEU A 169 25.63 -0.20 -2.47
C LEU A 169 24.13 -0.30 -2.81
N TYR A 170 23.49 -1.44 -2.60
CA TYR A 170 22.05 -1.58 -2.79
C TYR A 170 21.40 -2.34 -1.62
N ASN A 171 20.19 -1.93 -1.25
CA ASN A 171 19.44 -2.54 -0.17
C ASN A 171 18.68 -3.77 -0.70
N PRO A 172 19.10 -5.01 -0.36
CA PRO A 172 18.49 -6.23 -0.92
C PRO A 172 17.05 -6.47 -0.44
N ASP A 173 16.60 -5.77 0.61
CA ASP A 173 15.21 -5.86 1.09
C ASP A 173 14.26 -4.99 0.25
N ARG A 174 14.80 -4.11 -0.61
CA ARG A 174 14.03 -3.14 -1.40
C ARG A 174 14.20 -3.34 -2.91
N VAL A 175 15.40 -3.69 -3.36
CA VAL A 175 15.72 -3.90 -4.77
C VAL A 175 16.48 -5.20 -4.98
N SER A 176 16.33 -5.80 -6.16
CA SER A 176 17.15 -6.92 -6.61
C SER A 176 18.19 -6.46 -7.62
N LEU A 177 19.39 -7.05 -7.63
CA LEU A 177 20.35 -6.87 -8.71
C LEU A 177 20.00 -7.84 -9.84
N VAL A 178 19.87 -7.36 -11.08
CA VAL A 178 19.63 -8.22 -12.24
C VAL A 178 20.93 -8.94 -12.61
N ASP A 179 20.90 -10.27 -12.64
CA ASP A 179 22.06 -11.10 -12.92
C ASP A 179 22.71 -10.77 -14.27
N GLY A 180 24.03 -10.57 -14.27
CA GLY A 180 24.80 -10.23 -15.47
C GLY A 180 24.59 -8.80 -15.99
N SER A 181 23.86 -7.95 -15.26
CA SER A 181 23.69 -6.53 -15.65
C SER A 181 24.96 -5.71 -15.44
N VAL A 182 25.75 -6.04 -14.41
CA VAL A 182 26.92 -5.28 -13.96
C VAL A 182 28.03 -5.27 -15.02
N ARG A 183 28.36 -4.09 -15.56
CA ARG A 183 29.35 -3.93 -16.63
C ARG A 183 29.92 -2.51 -16.68
N LEU A 184 31.03 -2.32 -17.38
CA LEU A 184 31.57 -0.99 -17.69
C LEU A 184 31.10 -0.50 -19.05
N ILE A 185 30.96 0.80 -19.21
CA ILE A 185 30.83 1.41 -20.54
C ILE A 185 32.22 1.48 -21.18
N GLU A 186 32.39 0.74 -22.26
CA GLU A 186 33.65 0.63 -23.02
C GLU A 186 33.66 1.64 -24.17
N ASP A 187 34.51 2.67 -24.06
CA ASP A 187 34.74 3.65 -25.12
C ASP A 187 36.13 4.27 -25.00
N GLN A 188 36.71 4.71 -26.11
CA GLN A 188 37.99 5.42 -26.15
C GLN A 188 37.99 6.72 -25.34
N ALA A 189 36.84 7.36 -25.14
CA ALA A 189 36.67 8.56 -24.31
C ALA A 189 37.07 8.35 -22.84
N PHE A 190 37.12 7.11 -22.37
CA PHE A 190 37.56 6.75 -21.02
C PHE A 190 39.03 6.30 -20.96
N THR A 191 39.79 6.40 -22.06
CA THR A 191 41.20 6.02 -22.06
C THR A 191 41.99 6.92 -21.10
N GLY A 192 42.63 6.32 -20.09
CA GLY A 192 43.36 7.08 -19.06
C GLY A 192 42.45 7.83 -18.08
N SER A 193 41.17 7.46 -17.98
CA SER A 193 40.20 7.99 -17.03
C SER A 193 39.27 6.87 -16.54
N ARG A 194 38.34 7.18 -15.64
CA ARG A 194 37.42 6.23 -14.98
C ARG A 194 36.30 5.82 -15.95
N ARG A 195 36.01 4.51 -16.05
CA ARG A 195 34.88 4.02 -16.85
C ARG A 195 33.59 4.04 -16.01
N PRO A 196 32.45 4.49 -16.54
CA PRO A 196 31.18 4.39 -15.83
C PRO A 196 30.79 2.94 -15.56
N LEU A 197 30.28 2.68 -14.35
CA LEU A 197 29.76 1.38 -13.94
C LEU A 197 28.24 1.36 -14.16
N VAL A 198 27.77 0.35 -14.90
CA VAL A 198 26.35 0.12 -15.12
C VAL A 198 25.91 -1.07 -14.29
N ALA A 199 24.73 -0.97 -13.67
CA ALA A 199 24.02 -2.08 -13.06
C ALA A 199 22.51 -1.89 -13.26
N THR A 200 21.75 -2.98 -13.33
CA THR A 200 20.29 -2.94 -13.46
C THR A 200 19.68 -3.49 -12.18
N PHE A 201 18.72 -2.75 -11.61
CA PHE A 201 18.04 -3.10 -10.37
C PHE A 201 16.55 -3.35 -10.62
N GLY A 202 16.02 -4.44 -10.09
CA GLY A 202 14.59 -4.72 -10.09
C GLY A 202 13.89 -4.01 -8.94
N PHE A 203 12.78 -3.33 -9.23
CA PHE A 203 11.90 -2.70 -8.25
C PHE A 203 10.46 -2.80 -8.75
N ASN A 204 9.55 -3.31 -7.92
CA ASN A 204 8.12 -3.45 -8.26
C ASN A 204 7.81 -4.22 -9.57
N GLY A 205 8.70 -5.15 -9.95
CA GLY A 205 8.57 -5.93 -11.18
C GLY A 205 9.13 -5.24 -12.44
N GLU A 206 9.57 -4.00 -12.32
CA GLU A 206 10.24 -3.24 -13.37
C GLU A 206 11.76 -3.23 -13.16
N GLU A 207 12.51 -2.95 -14.22
CA GLU A 207 13.97 -2.88 -14.21
C GLU A 207 14.47 -1.44 -14.42
N VAL A 208 15.32 -0.94 -13.52
CA VAL A 208 15.97 0.38 -13.61
C VAL A 208 17.47 0.20 -13.86
N THR A 209 17.93 0.63 -15.03
CA THR A 209 19.37 0.60 -15.36
C THR A 209 20.04 1.89 -14.89
N VAL A 210 21.01 1.77 -14.00
CA VAL A 210 21.73 2.90 -13.42
C VAL A 210 23.16 2.93 -13.95
N VAL A 211 23.59 4.08 -14.45
CA VAL A 211 24.95 4.40 -14.88
C VAL A 211 25.59 5.29 -13.83
N ASN A 212 26.61 4.80 -13.15
CA ASN A 212 27.39 5.53 -12.15
C ASN A 212 28.67 6.02 -12.83
N ALA A 213 28.77 7.33 -13.01
CA ALA A 213 29.88 8.00 -13.67
C ALA A 213 30.77 8.75 -12.67
N HIS A 214 32.06 8.82 -12.99
CA HIS A 214 32.98 9.78 -12.41
C HIS A 214 33.82 10.34 -13.57
N SER A 215 33.45 11.52 -14.06
CA SER A 215 34.08 12.13 -15.23
C SER A 215 35.43 12.75 -14.91
N THR A 216 36.27 12.98 -15.93
CA THR A 216 37.58 13.60 -15.75
C THR A 216 37.46 14.98 -15.10
N SER A 217 38.28 15.22 -14.08
CA SER A 217 38.39 16.50 -13.36
C SER A 217 38.52 17.71 -14.29
N ARG A 218 38.04 18.85 -13.80
CA ARG A 218 38.24 20.17 -14.43
C ARG A 218 39.64 20.76 -14.26
N GLY A 219 40.57 20.04 -13.62
CA GLY A 219 41.98 20.42 -13.56
C GLY A 219 42.52 20.80 -14.94
N GLY A 220 42.95 22.04 -15.11
CA GLY A 220 43.49 22.56 -16.37
C GLY A 220 42.48 22.99 -17.45
N SER A 221 41.16 22.99 -17.18
CA SER A 221 40.15 23.46 -18.15
C SER A 221 39.67 24.91 -17.96
N ASP A 222 39.98 25.56 -16.83
CA ASP A 222 39.52 26.93 -16.53
C ASP A 222 40.64 27.76 -15.85
N THR A 223 40.92 28.95 -16.38
CA THR A 223 41.93 29.88 -15.85
C THR A 223 41.55 30.52 -14.51
N LEU A 224 40.28 30.38 -14.10
CA LEU A 224 39.76 30.83 -12.81
C LEU A 224 39.96 29.80 -11.68
N PHE A 225 40.52 28.62 -11.97
CA PHE A 225 40.70 27.49 -11.03
C PHE A 225 42.06 27.45 -10.32
N GLY A 226 42.77 28.58 -10.26
CA GLY A 226 44.02 28.72 -9.51
C GLY A 226 45.30 28.57 -10.35
N ALA A 227 46.41 28.90 -9.71
CA ALA A 227 47.69 29.29 -10.30
C ALA A 227 48.67 28.17 -10.70
N ASN A 228 48.60 27.03 -10.03
CA ASN A 228 49.69 26.05 -10.05
C ASN A 228 49.32 24.81 -10.87
N GLN A 229 48.75 25.01 -12.05
CA GLN A 229 48.34 23.92 -12.93
C GLN A 229 49.21 23.91 -14.21
N PRO A 230 49.76 22.75 -14.62
CA PRO A 230 50.58 22.66 -15.81
C PRO A 230 49.75 22.92 -17.09
N PRO A 231 50.28 23.64 -18.08
CA PRO A 231 49.54 23.92 -19.31
C PRO A 231 49.68 22.75 -20.31
N ALA A 232 48.64 21.91 -20.41
CA ALA A 232 48.29 21.16 -21.63
C ALA A 232 46.89 20.49 -21.52
N GLN A 233 45.87 21.17 -22.07
CA GLN A 233 44.65 20.60 -22.69
C GLN A 233 43.49 20.04 -21.82
N ALA A 234 42.57 20.95 -21.44
CA ALA A 234 41.13 20.91 -21.80
C ALA A 234 40.25 19.71 -21.37
N GLY A 235 40.08 19.50 -20.07
CA GLY A 235 39.13 18.52 -19.51
C GLY A 235 37.69 18.61 -20.02
N ASP A 236 37.22 19.79 -20.48
CA ASP A 236 35.86 19.96 -21.04
C ASP A 236 35.64 19.14 -22.32
N GLY A 237 36.67 19.03 -23.19
CA GLY A 237 36.61 18.18 -24.38
C GLY A 237 36.51 16.70 -24.01
N SER A 238 37.27 16.28 -22.99
CA SER A 238 37.23 14.92 -22.46
C SER A 238 35.89 14.60 -21.80
N ARG A 239 35.36 15.48 -20.93
CA ARG A 239 34.03 15.32 -20.32
C ARG A 239 32.93 15.29 -21.37
N THR A 240 33.01 16.15 -22.38
CA THR A 240 32.11 16.14 -23.54
C THR A 240 32.14 14.80 -24.29
N ALA A 241 33.33 14.25 -24.53
CA ALA A 241 33.48 12.93 -25.17
C ALA A 241 32.91 11.81 -24.29
N GLN A 242 33.18 11.85 -22.98
CA GLN A 242 32.68 10.88 -21.99
C GLN A 242 31.15 10.91 -21.90
N ALA A 243 30.55 12.09 -21.80
CA ALA A 243 29.10 12.24 -21.81
C ALA A 243 28.48 11.80 -23.14
N THR A 244 29.18 12.01 -24.26
CA THR A 244 28.73 11.48 -25.57
C THR A 244 28.74 9.96 -25.59
N ALA A 245 29.75 9.32 -25.00
CA ALA A 245 29.82 7.86 -24.88
C ALA A 245 28.70 7.31 -23.97
N ILE A 246 28.46 7.94 -22.81
CA ILE A 246 27.33 7.61 -21.93
C ILE A 246 26.01 7.77 -22.69
N LYS A 247 25.80 8.88 -23.40
CA LYS A 247 24.59 9.12 -24.19
C LYS A 247 24.39 8.05 -25.26
N SER A 248 25.46 7.66 -25.98
CA SER A 248 25.39 6.60 -27.00
C SER A 248 24.99 5.24 -26.40
N TYR A 249 25.45 4.93 -25.19
CA TYR A 249 25.04 3.74 -24.46
C TYR A 249 23.53 3.79 -24.12
N ILE A 250 23.07 4.90 -23.54
CA ILE A 250 21.66 5.12 -23.18
C ILE A 250 20.76 5.08 -24.43
N ASP A 251 21.18 5.70 -25.53
CA ASP A 251 20.46 5.68 -26.80
C ASP A 251 20.29 4.26 -27.35
N THR A 252 21.29 3.39 -27.13
CA THR A 252 21.20 1.97 -27.52
C THR A 252 20.14 1.24 -26.69
N LEU A 253 20.07 1.51 -25.38
CA LEU A 253 19.03 0.95 -24.51
C LEU A 253 17.64 1.44 -24.93
N GLN A 254 17.49 2.75 -25.15
CA GLN A 254 16.21 3.36 -25.54
C GLN A 254 15.76 2.97 -26.96
N ALA A 255 16.69 2.68 -27.86
CA ALA A 255 16.37 2.14 -29.17
C ALA A 255 15.86 0.69 -29.09
N ALA A 256 16.36 -0.11 -28.13
CA ALA A 256 15.89 -1.47 -27.90
C ALA A 256 14.53 -1.50 -27.17
N ASN A 257 14.32 -0.59 -26.22
CA ASN A 257 13.06 -0.42 -25.50
C ASN A 257 12.85 1.08 -25.19
N ALA A 258 11.87 1.71 -25.85
CA ALA A 258 11.60 3.14 -25.66
C ALA A 258 11.12 3.50 -24.23
N ASN A 259 10.62 2.50 -23.48
CA ASN A 259 10.13 2.64 -22.11
C ASN A 259 11.16 2.14 -21.08
N VAL A 260 12.41 1.93 -21.46
CA VAL A 260 13.45 1.51 -20.50
C VAL A 260 13.65 2.60 -19.44
N HIS A 261 13.63 2.22 -18.17
CA HIS A 261 13.99 3.11 -17.06
C HIS A 261 15.51 3.20 -16.95
N VAL A 262 16.05 4.40 -17.16
CA VAL A 262 17.50 4.63 -17.11
C VAL A 262 17.79 5.86 -16.28
N ALA A 263 18.76 5.74 -15.38
CA ALA A 263 19.34 6.85 -14.63
C ALA A 263 20.85 6.92 -14.87
N ALA A 264 21.38 8.10 -15.14
CA ALA A 264 22.79 8.40 -15.11
C ALA A 264 23.07 9.33 -13.92
N LEU A 265 23.85 8.86 -12.97
CA LEU A 265 24.22 9.57 -11.76
C LEU A 265 25.74 9.60 -11.59
N GLY A 266 26.21 10.48 -10.71
CA GLY A 266 27.62 10.51 -10.33
C GLY A 266 28.22 11.90 -10.33
N ASP A 267 29.51 11.95 -10.05
CA ASP A 267 30.34 13.15 -10.18
C ASP A 267 30.73 13.36 -11.65
N PHE A 268 30.07 14.32 -12.29
CA PHE A 268 30.36 14.68 -13.69
C PHE A 268 31.45 15.73 -13.83
N ASN A 269 32.00 16.26 -12.72
CA ASN A 269 33.03 17.30 -12.73
C ASN A 269 32.68 18.51 -13.63
N GLY A 270 31.39 18.82 -13.75
CA GLY A 270 30.86 19.86 -14.64
C GLY A 270 29.44 20.26 -14.27
N TYR A 271 29.09 21.52 -14.55
CA TYR A 271 27.76 22.04 -14.20
C TYR A 271 26.68 21.50 -15.13
N TYR A 272 25.44 21.47 -14.64
CA TYR A 272 24.30 20.95 -15.40
C TYR A 272 24.02 21.66 -16.74
N TYR A 273 24.41 22.92 -16.87
CA TYR A 273 24.25 23.72 -18.09
C TYR A 273 25.44 23.63 -19.05
N GLU A 274 26.53 22.96 -18.68
CA GLU A 274 27.67 22.79 -19.55
C GLU A 274 27.38 21.82 -20.69
N THR A 275 28.18 21.92 -21.75
CA THR A 275 28.07 21.06 -22.94
C THR A 275 28.20 19.58 -22.58
N ALA A 276 29.03 19.23 -21.59
CA ALA A 276 29.17 17.84 -21.16
C ALA A 276 27.84 17.27 -20.67
N LEU A 277 27.15 17.93 -19.74
CA LEU A 277 25.94 17.37 -19.15
C LEU A 277 24.66 17.60 -19.97
N SER A 278 24.53 18.77 -20.60
CA SER A 278 23.40 19.07 -21.48
C SER A 278 23.29 18.13 -22.69
N ARG A 279 24.37 17.43 -23.07
CA ARG A 279 24.34 16.36 -24.08
C ARG A 279 23.46 15.20 -23.68
N LEU A 280 23.41 14.85 -22.39
CA LEU A 280 22.58 13.76 -21.91
C LEU A 280 21.09 14.06 -22.12
N THR A 281 20.71 15.35 -22.11
CA THR A 281 19.32 15.83 -22.22
C THR A 281 18.97 16.43 -23.59
N ALA A 282 19.91 16.47 -24.56
CA ALA A 282 19.79 17.28 -25.78
C ALA A 282 18.65 16.89 -26.73
N ASP A 283 18.19 15.64 -26.70
CA ASP A 283 17.09 15.13 -27.52
C ASP A 283 15.75 15.03 -26.75
N ASN A 284 15.70 15.62 -25.55
CA ASN A 284 14.55 15.60 -24.66
C ASN A 284 14.06 14.18 -24.31
N LYS A 285 14.91 13.15 -24.33
CA LYS A 285 14.55 11.80 -23.83
C LYS A 285 14.96 11.57 -22.37
N MET A 286 15.87 12.41 -21.88
CA MET A 286 16.36 12.39 -20.52
C MET A 286 16.18 13.78 -19.91
N THR A 287 15.97 13.82 -18.60
CA THR A 287 15.78 15.02 -17.81
C THR A 287 16.78 15.04 -16.67
N ASN A 288 17.48 16.16 -16.47
CA ASN A 288 18.32 16.36 -15.30
C ASN A 288 17.46 16.84 -14.12
N LEU A 289 17.40 16.04 -13.06
CA LEU A 289 16.57 16.32 -11.89
C LEU A 289 17.03 17.52 -11.07
N TYR A 290 18.27 17.98 -11.26
CA TYR A 290 18.77 19.26 -10.70
C TYR A 290 17.88 20.47 -11.05
N THR A 291 17.15 20.37 -12.17
CA THR A 291 16.21 21.42 -12.60
C THR A 291 14.97 21.54 -11.71
N LEU A 292 14.69 20.54 -10.85
CA LEU A 292 13.62 20.56 -9.86
C LEU A 292 13.95 21.44 -8.65
N LEU A 293 15.25 21.67 -8.36
CA LEU A 293 15.68 22.50 -7.23
C LEU A 293 15.64 24.00 -7.57
N PRO A 294 15.41 24.88 -6.57
CA PRO A 294 15.73 26.31 -6.66
C PRO A 294 17.20 26.52 -7.03
N VAL A 295 17.55 27.63 -7.69
CA VAL A 295 18.91 27.87 -8.21
C VAL A 295 19.95 27.97 -7.08
N GLU A 296 19.52 28.42 -5.90
CA GLU A 296 20.32 28.55 -4.69
C GLU A 296 20.75 27.20 -4.08
N GLU A 297 19.97 26.14 -4.27
CA GLU A 297 20.25 24.76 -3.80
C GLU A 297 21.04 23.95 -4.85
N ARG A 298 21.46 24.59 -5.95
CA ARG A 298 22.14 23.92 -7.08
C ARG A 298 23.65 23.89 -6.89
N TYR A 299 24.13 23.22 -5.86
CA TYR A 299 25.56 22.90 -5.68
C TYR A 299 25.75 21.57 -4.96
N SER A 300 26.91 20.95 -5.10
CA SER A 300 27.25 19.70 -4.40
C SER A 300 28.74 19.56 -4.10
N TYR A 301 29.54 20.60 -4.30
CA TYR A 301 30.99 20.52 -4.21
C TYR A 301 31.58 21.86 -3.83
N LEU A 302 32.59 21.89 -2.94
CA LEU A 302 33.32 23.11 -2.56
C LEU A 302 34.81 23.01 -2.88
N PHE A 303 35.27 23.91 -3.75
CA PHE A 303 36.69 24.10 -4.03
C PHE A 303 37.08 25.56 -3.98
N GLU A 304 38.13 25.89 -3.21
CA GLU A 304 38.63 27.27 -3.03
C GLU A 304 37.52 28.30 -2.73
N GLY A 305 36.52 27.90 -1.94
CA GLY A 305 35.37 28.74 -1.58
C GLY A 305 34.34 28.92 -2.70
N TYR A 306 34.33 28.09 -3.75
CA TYR A 306 33.34 28.10 -4.83
C TYR A 306 32.47 26.84 -4.74
N LEU A 307 31.16 27.04 -4.52
CA LEU A 307 30.14 25.99 -4.58
C LEU A 307 29.85 25.61 -6.04
N GLN A 308 29.80 24.31 -6.34
CA GLN A 308 29.74 23.77 -7.71
C GLN A 308 28.81 22.56 -7.78
N ALA A 309 27.98 22.47 -8.83
CA ALA A 309 27.00 21.41 -9.03
C ALA A 309 27.56 20.24 -9.85
N PHE A 310 28.36 19.37 -9.23
CA PHE A 310 29.09 18.31 -9.94
C PHE A 310 28.38 16.96 -9.90
N ASP A 311 27.84 16.60 -8.75
CA ASP A 311 27.00 15.44 -8.58
C ASP A 311 25.61 15.69 -9.16
N ASN A 312 25.24 14.92 -10.16
CA ASN A 312 23.96 15.06 -10.87
C ASN A 312 23.23 13.72 -10.97
N ILE A 313 21.90 13.78 -11.10
CA ILE A 313 21.06 12.62 -11.43
C ILE A 313 20.21 12.99 -12.65
N VAL A 314 20.44 12.28 -13.75
CA VAL A 314 19.75 12.47 -15.04
C VAL A 314 18.96 11.20 -15.35
N VAL A 315 17.65 11.31 -15.53
CA VAL A 315 16.75 10.16 -15.68
C VAL A 315 16.01 10.17 -17.01
N SER A 316 15.59 9.01 -17.50
CA SER A 316 14.68 8.90 -18.63
C SER A 316 13.33 9.55 -18.31
N ASN A 317 12.65 10.13 -19.29
CA ASN A 317 11.45 10.94 -19.02
C ASN A 317 10.29 10.15 -18.39
N ASN A 318 10.24 8.83 -18.57
CA ASN A 318 9.28 7.95 -17.90
C ASN A 318 9.59 7.70 -16.41
N LEU A 319 10.58 8.38 -15.85
CA LEU A 319 10.90 8.42 -14.42
C LEU A 319 10.75 9.84 -13.83
N VAL A 320 10.24 10.81 -14.59
CA VAL A 320 10.13 12.22 -14.15
C VAL A 320 8.80 12.49 -13.44
N ASP A 321 7.74 11.79 -13.81
CA ASP A 321 6.44 11.92 -13.17
C ASP A 321 6.54 11.52 -11.70
N ASP A 322 6.11 12.41 -10.80
CA ASP A 322 6.24 12.29 -9.33
C ASP A 322 7.68 12.05 -8.82
N ALA A 323 8.68 12.44 -9.62
CA ALA A 323 10.06 12.45 -9.17
C ALA A 323 10.32 13.60 -8.20
N ALA A 324 11.09 13.31 -7.17
CA ALA A 324 11.66 14.33 -6.29
C ALA A 324 13.18 14.21 -6.26
N PHE A 325 13.86 15.33 -6.04
CA PHE A 325 15.30 15.41 -6.04
C PHE A 325 15.77 16.38 -4.96
N ASP A 326 16.90 16.04 -4.35
CA ASP A 326 17.48 16.77 -3.25
C ASP A 326 19.02 16.65 -3.31
N VAL A 327 19.70 17.69 -2.84
CA VAL A 327 21.14 17.63 -2.55
C VAL A 327 21.30 17.95 -1.09
N VAL A 328 21.91 17.03 -0.34
CA VAL A 328 22.07 17.20 1.11
C VAL A 328 23.29 18.07 1.36
N HIS A 329 23.06 19.37 1.53
CA HIS A 329 24.07 20.40 1.76
C HIS A 329 24.62 20.30 3.18
N TYR A 330 25.77 19.65 3.29
CA TYR A 330 26.46 19.53 4.56
C TYR A 330 27.96 19.56 4.38
N ASN A 331 28.48 18.66 3.56
CA ASN A 331 29.90 18.38 3.42
C ASN A 331 30.65 19.49 2.71
N ALA A 332 30.10 19.98 1.60
CA ALA A 332 30.69 21.07 0.84
C ALA A 332 30.77 22.35 1.69
N GLU A 333 29.89 22.51 2.68
CA GLU A 333 29.89 23.70 3.54
C GLU A 333 30.71 23.55 4.83
N GLN A 334 31.21 22.35 5.15
CA GLN A 334 32.09 22.16 6.30
C GLN A 334 33.56 22.52 5.97
N PRO A 335 34.35 23.01 6.94
CA PRO A 335 35.78 23.23 6.75
C PRO A 335 36.54 21.89 6.57
N ASP A 336 37.61 21.91 5.78
CA ASP A 336 38.46 20.75 5.45
C ASP A 336 38.89 19.91 6.67
N SER A 337 39.01 20.51 7.84
CA SER A 337 39.42 19.83 9.07
C SER A 337 38.37 18.88 9.66
N ILE A 338 37.10 19.00 9.27
CA ILE A 338 36.00 18.21 9.84
C ILE A 338 35.05 17.60 8.80
N ARG A 339 35.09 18.05 7.54
CA ARG A 339 34.31 17.44 6.46
C ARG A 339 34.81 16.03 6.16
N ILE A 340 33.91 15.15 5.73
CA ILE A 340 34.21 13.72 5.49
C ILE A 340 34.48 13.40 4.02
N THR A 341 33.99 14.29 3.16
CA THR A 341 34.17 14.37 1.72
C THR A 341 34.06 15.85 1.35
N ASP A 342 34.61 16.26 0.22
CA ASP A 342 34.41 17.58 -0.36
C ASP A 342 33.15 17.68 -1.24
N HIS A 343 32.38 16.60 -1.32
CA HIS A 343 31.10 16.48 -2.03
C HIS A 343 29.88 16.36 -1.10
N ASP A 344 28.81 17.05 -1.43
CA ASP A 344 27.45 16.77 -0.94
C ASP A 344 26.80 15.67 -1.76
N GLN A 345 25.94 14.89 -1.10
CA GLN A 345 25.29 13.75 -1.72
C GLN A 345 24.01 14.19 -2.44
N ALA A 346 23.80 13.70 -3.66
CA ALA A 346 22.56 13.91 -4.40
C ALA A 346 21.63 12.70 -4.23
N LEU A 347 20.33 12.94 -4.04
CA LEU A 347 19.31 11.93 -3.83
C LEU A 347 18.11 12.17 -4.76
N ALA A 348 17.65 11.13 -5.43
CA ALA A 348 16.40 11.13 -6.18
C ALA A 348 15.42 10.10 -5.63
N LYS A 349 14.15 10.46 -5.59
CA LYS A 349 13.01 9.58 -5.35
C LYS A 349 12.25 9.44 -6.67
N LEU A 350 12.15 8.21 -7.17
CA LEU A 350 11.60 7.89 -8.49
C LEU A 350 10.33 7.05 -8.33
N TYR A 351 9.23 7.51 -8.93
CA TYR A 351 7.97 6.78 -8.92
C TYR A 351 7.97 5.63 -9.91
N ILE A 352 7.80 4.42 -9.39
CA ILE A 352 7.73 3.16 -10.13
C ILE A 352 6.63 2.33 -9.45
N PRO A 353 5.37 2.44 -9.91
CA PRO A 353 4.24 1.84 -9.21
C PRO A 353 4.33 0.32 -9.17
N ARG A 354 3.71 -0.28 -8.16
CA ARG A 354 3.51 -1.73 -8.13
C ARG A 354 2.48 -2.13 -9.18
N ALA A 355 2.68 -3.30 -9.78
CA ALA A 355 1.60 -3.96 -10.49
C ALA A 355 0.49 -4.29 -9.48
N ASN A 356 -0.72 -3.79 -9.71
CA ASN A 356 -1.88 -4.08 -8.87
C ASN A 356 -2.14 -5.59 -8.81
N THR A 357 -2.41 -6.12 -7.61
CA THR A 357 -2.69 -7.54 -7.39
C THR A 357 -4.05 -7.74 -6.76
N ALA A 358 -4.70 -8.88 -7.04
CA ALA A 358 -6.02 -9.17 -6.46
C ALA A 358 -5.93 -9.32 -4.92
N PRO A 359 -6.96 -8.91 -4.17
CA PRO A 359 -7.03 -9.14 -2.72
C PRO A 359 -6.82 -10.61 -2.36
N THR A 360 -6.14 -10.87 -1.24
CA THR A 360 -5.82 -12.22 -0.76
C THR A 360 -6.33 -12.44 0.66
N THR A 361 -6.19 -13.66 1.18
CA THR A 361 -6.52 -14.02 2.57
C THR A 361 -7.97 -13.70 2.97
N LEU A 362 -8.92 -13.98 2.07
CA LEU A 362 -10.33 -13.77 2.36
C LEU A 362 -10.75 -14.61 3.59
N ALA A 363 -11.42 -13.97 4.53
CA ALA A 363 -11.88 -14.57 5.76
C ALA A 363 -13.26 -14.02 6.13
N ILE A 364 -14.01 -14.76 6.94
CA ILE A 364 -15.27 -14.28 7.53
C ILE A 364 -15.13 -14.35 9.05
N SER A 365 -15.48 -13.26 9.76
CA SER A 365 -15.24 -13.12 11.20
C SER A 365 -16.06 -14.09 12.07
N ALA A 366 -17.26 -14.43 11.60
CA ALA A 366 -18.11 -15.47 12.15
C ALA A 366 -18.91 -16.08 11.00
N SER A 367 -19.17 -17.38 11.08
CA SER A 367 -19.91 -18.12 10.05
C SER A 367 -20.93 -19.04 10.69
N SER A 368 -21.64 -18.52 11.70
CA SER A 368 -22.75 -19.23 12.32
C SER A 368 -23.86 -18.25 12.68
N VAL A 369 -25.10 -18.69 12.53
CA VAL A 369 -26.28 -17.92 12.91
C VAL A 369 -27.32 -18.88 13.46
N ALA A 370 -28.02 -18.49 14.52
CA ALA A 370 -29.13 -19.29 15.01
C ALA A 370 -30.27 -19.27 14.00
N GLU A 371 -30.98 -20.38 13.91
CA GLU A 371 -32.24 -20.41 13.17
C GLU A 371 -33.27 -19.47 13.78
N ASN A 372 -34.38 -19.25 13.06
CA ASN A 372 -35.51 -18.41 13.49
C ASN A 372 -35.20 -16.93 13.76
N LEU A 373 -33.95 -16.48 13.56
CA LEU A 373 -33.60 -15.07 13.66
C LEU A 373 -34.14 -14.28 12.47
N MET A 374 -34.69 -13.10 12.75
CA MET A 374 -35.29 -12.22 11.76
C MET A 374 -34.33 -11.85 10.62
N ALA A 375 -34.88 -11.53 9.45
CA ALA A 375 -34.11 -10.97 8.35
C ALA A 375 -33.35 -9.69 8.78
N GLY A 376 -32.12 -9.55 8.30
CA GLY A 376 -31.19 -8.49 8.70
C GLY A 376 -30.26 -8.88 9.86
N THR A 377 -30.36 -10.09 10.39
CA THR A 377 -29.44 -10.59 11.42
C THR A 377 -28.04 -10.75 10.85
N VAL A 378 -27.04 -10.18 11.53
CA VAL A 378 -25.63 -10.28 11.14
C VAL A 378 -25.10 -11.69 11.41
N VAL A 379 -24.51 -12.30 10.38
CA VAL A 379 -23.83 -13.59 10.44
C VAL A 379 -22.34 -13.41 10.76
N GLY A 380 -21.72 -12.44 10.09
CA GLY A 380 -20.31 -12.13 10.20
C GLY A 380 -19.88 -11.10 9.16
N THR A 381 -18.59 -10.81 9.10
CA THR A 381 -18.01 -9.81 8.21
C THR A 381 -16.92 -10.46 7.38
N VAL A 382 -17.05 -10.38 6.06
CA VAL A 382 -16.00 -10.79 5.12
C VAL A 382 -14.92 -9.72 5.10
N THR A 383 -13.66 -10.13 5.21
CA THR A 383 -12.47 -9.28 5.15
C THR A 383 -11.45 -9.90 4.21
N ALA A 384 -10.58 -9.08 3.63
CA ALA A 384 -9.42 -9.52 2.87
C ALA A 384 -8.22 -8.61 3.15
N GLN A 385 -7.03 -9.02 2.69
CA GLN A 385 -5.84 -8.19 2.65
C GLN A 385 -5.54 -7.81 1.20
N ASP A 386 -5.23 -6.55 1.01
CA ASP A 386 -4.71 -6.01 -0.25
C ASP A 386 -3.27 -5.55 0.00
N ALA A 387 -2.35 -6.02 -0.83
CA ALA A 387 -0.93 -5.69 -0.70
C ALA A 387 -0.65 -4.22 -1.05
N GLU A 388 -1.46 -3.66 -1.96
CA GLU A 388 -1.41 -2.27 -2.38
C GLU A 388 -2.23 -1.37 -1.42
N GLY A 389 -3.15 -1.97 -0.67
CA GLY A 389 -4.07 -1.29 0.23
C GLY A 389 -5.19 -0.56 -0.51
N GLY A 390 -5.90 0.31 0.19
CA GLY A 390 -7.04 1.04 -0.38
C GLY A 390 -8.40 0.41 -0.06
N ALA A 391 -9.44 0.93 -0.71
CA ALA A 391 -10.82 0.55 -0.41
C ALA A 391 -11.20 -0.75 -1.12
N LEU A 392 -11.74 -1.69 -0.35
CA LEU A 392 -12.27 -2.95 -0.86
C LEU A 392 -13.78 -2.87 -1.03
N THR A 393 -14.30 -3.58 -2.03
CA THR A 393 -15.73 -3.76 -2.24
C THR A 393 -16.10 -5.23 -2.18
N TYR A 394 -17.33 -5.51 -1.72
CA TYR A 394 -17.77 -6.85 -1.37
C TYR A 394 -19.05 -7.22 -2.12
N SER A 395 -19.18 -8.48 -2.54
CA SER A 395 -20.42 -9.00 -3.13
C SER A 395 -20.55 -10.50 -2.88
N LEU A 396 -21.77 -11.03 -2.96
CA LEU A 396 -22.02 -12.47 -2.98
C LEU A 396 -22.24 -12.90 -4.43
N ILE A 397 -21.39 -13.81 -4.91
CA ILE A 397 -21.56 -14.47 -6.20
C ILE A 397 -22.58 -15.61 -6.07
N ASP A 398 -22.63 -16.23 -4.89
CA ASP A 398 -23.67 -17.17 -4.48
C ASP A 398 -24.20 -16.72 -3.11
N ASP A 399 -25.46 -16.28 -3.10
CA ASP A 399 -26.19 -15.82 -1.92
C ASP A 399 -27.11 -16.90 -1.32
N ALA A 400 -26.87 -18.16 -1.70
CA ALA A 400 -27.61 -19.35 -1.28
C ALA A 400 -29.11 -19.30 -1.59
N ASN A 401 -29.44 -18.88 -2.82
CA ASN A 401 -30.82 -18.65 -3.30
C ASN A 401 -31.51 -17.49 -2.58
N GLY A 402 -30.81 -16.38 -2.37
CA GLY A 402 -31.35 -15.16 -1.76
C GLY A 402 -31.48 -15.20 -0.24
N ARG A 403 -30.89 -16.19 0.44
CA ARG A 403 -30.93 -16.33 1.91
C ARG A 403 -30.03 -15.34 2.63
N PHE A 404 -28.99 -14.84 1.97
CA PHE A 404 -28.05 -13.88 2.52
C PHE A 404 -27.94 -12.61 1.68
N ALA A 405 -27.51 -11.54 2.32
CA ALA A 405 -27.04 -10.31 1.67
C ALA A 405 -25.65 -9.96 2.22
N ILE A 406 -24.90 -9.16 1.48
CA ILE A 406 -23.65 -8.57 1.95
C ILE A 406 -23.65 -7.06 1.73
N ASN A 407 -23.17 -6.30 2.71
CA ASN A 407 -22.91 -4.89 2.56
C ASN A 407 -21.66 -4.68 1.69
N GLY A 408 -21.82 -4.03 0.53
CA GLY A 408 -20.76 -3.89 -0.45
C GLY A 408 -19.56 -3.05 -0.03
N THR A 409 -19.62 -2.33 1.10
CA THR A 409 -18.53 -1.51 1.63
C THR A 409 -17.94 -2.08 2.91
N THR A 410 -18.77 -2.63 3.80
CA THR A 410 -18.29 -3.15 5.09
C THR A 410 -17.97 -4.65 5.07
N GLY A 411 -18.46 -5.38 4.07
CA GLY A 411 -18.35 -6.85 4.01
C GLY A 411 -19.28 -7.57 4.99
N GLU A 412 -20.17 -6.86 5.69
CA GLU A 412 -21.12 -7.46 6.64
C GLU A 412 -22.16 -8.32 5.92
N VAL A 413 -22.24 -9.60 6.30
CA VAL A 413 -23.19 -10.59 5.79
C VAL A 413 -24.38 -10.67 6.73
N THR A 414 -25.60 -10.54 6.19
CA THR A 414 -26.86 -10.61 6.95
C THR A 414 -27.83 -11.62 6.35
N THR A 415 -28.71 -12.19 7.18
CA THR A 415 -29.84 -13.02 6.73
C THR A 415 -30.85 -12.18 5.94
N ARG A 416 -31.55 -12.81 5.00
CA ARG A 416 -32.70 -12.22 4.25
C ARG A 416 -34.00 -12.99 4.45
N THR A 417 -33.90 -14.24 4.84
CA THR A 417 -35.01 -15.13 5.14
C THR A 417 -34.79 -15.75 6.50
N LEU A 418 -35.84 -16.33 7.07
CA LEU A 418 -35.68 -17.28 8.16
C LEU A 418 -34.85 -18.48 7.68
N LEU A 419 -34.06 -19.03 8.59
CA LEU A 419 -33.26 -20.22 8.38
C LEU A 419 -33.83 -21.32 9.27
N ASP A 420 -33.70 -22.55 8.82
CA ASP A 420 -34.26 -23.77 9.41
C ASP A 420 -33.11 -24.78 9.49
N TYR A 421 -32.76 -25.18 10.71
CA TYR A 421 -31.65 -26.07 11.00
C TYR A 421 -31.93 -27.50 10.51
N GLU A 422 -33.13 -28.03 10.73
CA GLU A 422 -33.57 -29.36 10.31
C GLU A 422 -33.48 -29.55 8.80
N ALA A 423 -33.85 -28.51 8.05
CA ALA A 423 -33.77 -28.53 6.59
C ALA A 423 -32.34 -28.31 6.08
N THR A 424 -31.63 -27.32 6.61
CA THR A 424 -30.32 -26.91 6.08
C THR A 424 -29.34 -26.49 7.18
N PRO A 425 -28.70 -27.45 7.90
CA PRO A 425 -27.83 -27.14 9.04
C PRO A 425 -26.53 -26.43 8.64
N THR A 426 -26.16 -26.51 7.37
CA THR A 426 -24.99 -25.81 6.82
C THR A 426 -25.31 -25.24 5.45
N ILE A 427 -25.02 -23.96 5.24
CA ILE A 427 -25.28 -23.25 3.99
C ILE A 427 -23.96 -22.69 3.45
N ALA A 428 -23.65 -22.95 2.19
CA ALA A 428 -22.50 -22.35 1.53
C ALA A 428 -22.87 -21.01 0.91
N ILE A 429 -21.99 -20.02 1.06
CA ILE A 429 -22.03 -18.74 0.34
C ILE A 429 -20.69 -18.52 -0.35
N THR A 430 -20.68 -17.84 -1.50
CA THR A 430 -19.43 -17.48 -2.18
C THR A 430 -19.33 -15.97 -2.25
N ALA A 431 -18.33 -15.41 -1.56
CA ALA A 431 -18.09 -13.97 -1.55
C ALA A 431 -16.98 -13.61 -2.55
N ARG A 432 -17.13 -12.46 -3.18
CA ARG A 432 -16.11 -11.78 -3.98
C ARG A 432 -15.65 -10.53 -3.25
N VAL A 433 -14.34 -10.35 -3.15
CA VAL A 433 -13.72 -9.10 -2.71
C VAL A 433 -12.92 -8.50 -3.86
N THR A 434 -13.21 -7.25 -4.19
CA THR A 434 -12.62 -6.52 -5.31
C THR A 434 -11.88 -5.29 -4.79
N ASP A 435 -10.65 -5.09 -5.26
CA ASP A 435 -9.85 -3.89 -4.97
C ASP A 435 -10.30 -2.66 -5.79
N ALA A 436 -9.65 -1.52 -5.56
CA ALA A 436 -9.91 -0.29 -6.30
C ALA A 436 -9.47 -0.36 -7.78
N GLY A 437 -8.52 -1.25 -8.11
CA GLY A 437 -8.07 -1.53 -9.48
C GLY A 437 -9.00 -2.45 -10.27
N GLY A 438 -10.02 -3.02 -9.62
CA GLY A 438 -10.98 -3.95 -10.20
C GLY A 438 -10.53 -5.41 -10.24
N LEU A 439 -9.38 -5.76 -9.65
CA LEU A 439 -9.00 -7.16 -9.48
C LEU A 439 -9.73 -7.74 -8.27
N PHE A 440 -10.01 -9.04 -8.32
CA PHE A 440 -10.86 -9.68 -7.33
C PHE A 440 -10.42 -11.10 -7.00
N SER A 441 -10.80 -11.53 -5.81
CA SER A 441 -10.73 -12.92 -5.37
C SER A 441 -12.10 -13.40 -4.90
N ASP A 442 -12.39 -14.66 -5.17
CA ASP A 442 -13.60 -15.34 -4.75
C ASP A 442 -13.25 -16.39 -3.69
N GLN A 443 -14.06 -16.47 -2.62
CA GLN A 443 -13.92 -17.51 -1.62
C GLN A 443 -15.29 -18.01 -1.15
N GLN A 444 -15.42 -19.34 -1.10
CA GLN A 444 -16.57 -19.98 -0.48
C GLN A 444 -16.40 -20.04 1.04
N PHE A 445 -17.46 -19.66 1.74
CA PHE A 445 -17.59 -19.79 3.18
C PHE A 445 -18.78 -20.69 3.50
N THR A 446 -18.67 -21.45 4.59
CA THR A 446 -19.77 -22.28 5.10
C THR A 446 -20.34 -21.60 6.34
N VAL A 447 -21.62 -21.24 6.28
CA VAL A 447 -22.39 -20.74 7.40
C VAL A 447 -23.09 -21.92 8.09
N ALA A 448 -22.80 -22.14 9.36
CA ALA A 448 -23.53 -23.08 10.20
C ALA A 448 -24.83 -22.44 10.69
N VAL A 449 -25.95 -23.14 10.52
CA VAL A 449 -27.18 -22.80 11.23
C VAL A 449 -27.11 -23.51 12.57
N THR A 450 -27.34 -22.81 13.68
CA THR A 450 -27.35 -23.44 15.00
C THR A 450 -28.79 -23.69 15.45
N ASP A 451 -29.03 -24.95 15.79
CA ASP A 451 -30.27 -25.48 16.38
C ASP A 451 -30.68 -24.69 17.62
N VAL A 452 -31.95 -24.27 17.67
CA VAL A 452 -32.60 -23.68 18.83
C VAL A 452 -33.79 -24.58 19.22
N ASN A 453 -33.56 -25.44 20.21
CA ASN A 453 -34.58 -26.37 20.74
C ASN A 453 -35.95 -25.70 20.99
N PRO A 454 -37.06 -26.38 20.64
CA PRO A 454 -38.42 -25.88 20.86
C PRO A 454 -38.78 -25.77 22.35
N GLU A 455 -39.57 -24.75 22.73
CA GLU A 455 -40.05 -24.56 24.10
C GLU A 455 -41.24 -25.51 24.37
N MET A 456 -41.08 -26.46 25.30
CA MET A 456 -42.17 -27.36 25.72
C MET A 456 -42.92 -26.76 26.91
N VAL A 457 -44.18 -26.42 26.73
CA VAL A 457 -45.07 -25.90 27.79
C VAL A 457 -46.16 -26.93 28.09
N ALA A 458 -46.31 -27.29 29.37
CA ALA A 458 -47.36 -28.20 29.83
C ALA A 458 -48.38 -27.44 30.70
N GLY A 459 -49.66 -27.54 30.34
CA GLY A 459 -50.79 -26.95 31.05
C GLY A 459 -51.31 -27.78 32.23
N THR A 460 -52.31 -27.26 32.93
CA THR A 460 -53.02 -27.97 34.02
C THR A 460 -54.47 -28.26 33.64
N ASP A 461 -55.33 -28.58 34.61
CA ASP A 461 -56.78 -28.78 34.41
C ASP A 461 -57.61 -27.49 34.60
N ALA A 462 -56.95 -26.33 34.60
CA ALA A 462 -57.57 -25.02 34.77
C ALA A 462 -57.67 -24.30 33.41
N ASN A 463 -58.33 -23.14 33.38
CA ASN A 463 -58.37 -22.33 32.17
C ASN A 463 -57.11 -21.44 32.11
N GLU A 464 -56.29 -21.69 31.10
CA GLU A 464 -55.00 -21.06 30.88
C GLU A 464 -55.01 -20.14 29.64
N THR A 465 -54.07 -19.19 29.63
CA THR A 465 -53.71 -18.45 28.42
C THR A 465 -52.21 -18.52 28.27
N ILE A 466 -51.75 -19.19 27.23
CA ILE A 466 -50.34 -19.42 26.92
C ILE A 466 -49.99 -18.70 25.63
N ILE A 467 -48.90 -17.94 25.69
CA ILE A 467 -48.35 -17.22 24.56
C ILE A 467 -46.91 -17.66 24.40
N GLY A 468 -46.64 -18.24 23.24
CA GLY A 468 -45.36 -18.74 22.78
C GLY A 468 -44.34 -17.68 22.42
N GLY A 469 -43.19 -18.21 22.02
CA GLY A 469 -42.02 -17.49 21.59
C GLY A 469 -42.14 -17.00 20.14
N ALA A 470 -41.03 -17.04 19.42
CA ALA A 470 -40.98 -16.76 17.98
C ALA A 470 -40.24 -17.88 17.24
N GLY A 471 -40.11 -19.04 17.88
CA GLY A 471 -39.61 -20.27 17.29
C GLY A 471 -40.57 -21.40 17.65
N ASP A 472 -40.29 -22.58 17.13
CA ASP A 472 -41.14 -23.75 17.24
C ASP A 472 -41.50 -24.07 18.70
N ASP A 473 -42.78 -24.04 19.02
CA ASP A 473 -43.30 -24.28 20.35
C ASP A 473 -44.08 -25.61 20.41
N VAL A 474 -44.02 -26.29 21.56
CA VAL A 474 -44.85 -27.48 21.82
C VAL A 474 -45.69 -27.25 23.07
N PHE A 475 -46.98 -27.02 22.89
CA PHE A 475 -47.94 -26.85 23.99
C PHE A 475 -48.73 -28.13 24.20
N SER A 476 -48.72 -28.65 25.41
CA SER A 476 -49.56 -29.78 25.81
C SER A 476 -50.39 -29.43 27.02
N MET A 477 -51.66 -29.13 26.78
CA MET A 477 -52.62 -28.72 27.79
C MET A 477 -53.36 -29.93 28.39
N GLY A 478 -53.98 -29.69 29.56
CA GLY A 478 -54.70 -30.70 30.33
C GLY A 478 -56.20 -30.58 30.09
N GLY A 479 -56.98 -30.47 31.17
CA GLY A 479 -58.36 -30.01 31.07
C GLY A 479 -58.51 -28.48 31.16
N GLY A 480 -59.71 -27.95 30.93
CA GLY A 480 -59.98 -26.52 31.02
C GLY A 480 -60.26 -25.92 29.64
N ASN A 481 -60.69 -24.65 29.62
CA ASN A 481 -60.93 -23.93 28.36
C ASN A 481 -59.76 -22.98 28.14
N ASP A 482 -58.82 -23.39 27.31
CA ASP A 482 -57.50 -22.78 27.17
C ASP A 482 -57.40 -21.89 25.92
N GLN A 483 -56.44 -20.96 25.97
CA GLN A 483 -56.06 -20.13 24.82
C GLN A 483 -54.57 -20.28 24.56
N MET A 484 -54.21 -20.74 23.37
CA MET A 484 -52.85 -21.01 22.95
C MET A 484 -52.47 -20.15 21.73
N PHE A 485 -51.37 -19.41 21.84
CA PHE A 485 -50.85 -18.54 20.78
C PHE A 485 -49.36 -18.84 20.50
N GLY A 486 -49.03 -19.58 19.44
CA GLY A 486 -47.65 -19.97 19.08
C GLY A 486 -46.80 -18.84 18.47
N ARG A 487 -47.46 -17.93 17.75
CA ARG A 487 -46.92 -16.70 17.15
C ARG A 487 -46.08 -16.92 15.90
N ALA A 488 -44.86 -17.41 15.99
CA ALA A 488 -44.00 -17.63 14.83
C ALA A 488 -43.16 -18.87 15.07
N GLY A 489 -42.98 -19.70 14.06
CA GLY A 489 -42.35 -21.02 14.22
C GLY A 489 -43.22 -22.08 13.56
N MET A 490 -42.82 -23.35 13.62
CA MET A 490 -43.69 -24.49 13.34
C MET A 490 -44.16 -25.09 14.66
N ASP A 491 -45.37 -24.74 15.08
CA ASP A 491 -45.84 -25.01 16.43
C ASP A 491 -46.69 -26.28 16.50
N GLN A 492 -46.63 -26.98 17.63
CA GLN A 492 -47.51 -28.13 17.95
C GLN A 492 -48.36 -27.81 19.17
N LEU A 493 -49.65 -27.58 18.95
CA LEU A 493 -50.60 -27.16 19.98
C LEU A 493 -51.58 -28.30 20.27
N PHE A 494 -51.57 -28.80 21.52
CA PHE A 494 -52.49 -29.84 22.01
C PHE A 494 -53.34 -29.26 23.15
N GLY A 495 -54.66 -29.10 22.93
CA GLY A 495 -55.62 -28.49 23.87
C GLY A 495 -56.11 -29.42 24.98
N GLY A 496 -56.26 -30.71 24.69
CA GLY A 496 -56.63 -31.68 25.71
C GLY A 496 -58.14 -31.75 25.90
N ALA A 497 -58.69 -31.28 27.02
CA ALA A 497 -60.11 -31.41 27.33
C ALA A 497 -60.76 -30.09 27.78
N GLY A 498 -61.71 -29.60 27.02
CA GLY A 498 -62.50 -28.40 27.28
C GLY A 498 -62.74 -27.66 25.97
N ASP A 499 -63.25 -26.44 26.02
CA ASP A 499 -63.46 -25.66 24.78
C ASP A 499 -62.26 -24.72 24.57
N ASP A 500 -61.32 -25.14 23.72
CA ASP A 500 -60.02 -24.48 23.55
C ASP A 500 -59.96 -23.53 22.33
N LEU A 501 -59.01 -22.61 22.36
CA LEU A 501 -58.62 -21.75 21.23
C LEU A 501 -57.14 -21.99 20.87
N LEU A 502 -56.89 -22.49 19.67
CA LEU A 502 -55.57 -22.80 19.15
C LEU A 502 -55.23 -21.86 17.99
N ASP A 503 -54.19 -21.05 18.16
CA ASP A 503 -53.64 -20.14 17.16
C ASP A 503 -52.12 -20.35 17.06
N GLY A 504 -51.67 -21.10 16.05
CA GLY A 504 -50.24 -21.30 15.80
C GLY A 504 -49.54 -20.02 15.33
N GLY A 505 -50.26 -19.16 14.61
CA GLY A 505 -49.70 -17.93 14.05
C GLY A 505 -48.90 -18.19 12.78
N LEU A 506 -47.78 -17.48 12.61
CA LEU A 506 -46.95 -17.56 11.41
C LEU A 506 -46.15 -18.86 11.39
N GLY A 507 -46.58 -19.82 10.60
CA GLY A 507 -45.91 -21.11 10.64
C GLY A 507 -46.50 -22.10 9.67
N THR A 508 -46.03 -23.34 9.74
CA THR A 508 -46.84 -24.47 9.31
C THR A 508 -47.08 -25.32 10.54
N ASP A 509 -48.25 -25.18 11.12
CA ASP A 509 -48.51 -25.62 12.49
C ASP A 509 -49.32 -26.91 12.54
N PHE A 510 -49.20 -27.62 13.66
CA PHE A 510 -50.01 -28.80 13.97
C PHE A 510 -50.91 -28.50 15.17
N LEU A 511 -52.22 -28.52 14.95
CA LEU A 511 -53.22 -28.15 15.94
C LEU A 511 -54.12 -29.35 16.28
N ASN A 512 -54.26 -29.66 17.57
CA ASN A 512 -55.11 -30.72 18.10
C ASN A 512 -55.86 -30.19 19.33
N GLY A 513 -57.16 -30.01 19.21
CA GLY A 513 -58.05 -29.47 20.24
C GLY A 513 -58.36 -30.55 21.27
N GLY A 514 -58.88 -31.70 20.84
CA GLY A 514 -59.11 -32.84 21.72
C GLY A 514 -60.59 -32.97 22.08
N LEU A 515 -60.93 -33.06 23.37
CA LEU A 515 -62.33 -33.22 23.80
C LEU A 515 -62.97 -31.87 24.08
N GLY A 516 -64.04 -31.51 23.39
CA GLY A 516 -64.82 -30.31 23.68
C GLY A 516 -65.21 -29.60 22.40
N ASN A 517 -65.59 -28.32 22.46
CA ASN A 517 -65.90 -27.53 21.26
C ASN A 517 -64.79 -26.51 21.02
N ASP A 518 -63.84 -26.89 20.18
CA ASP A 518 -62.59 -26.19 19.99
C ASP A 518 -62.64 -25.19 18.83
N ARG A 519 -61.71 -24.24 18.86
CA ARG A 519 -61.53 -23.22 17.84
C ARG A 519 -60.10 -23.21 17.33
N TYR A 520 -59.97 -23.33 16.01
CA TYR A 520 -58.70 -23.32 15.31
C TYR A 520 -58.55 -22.07 14.47
N VAL A 521 -57.52 -21.27 14.70
CA VAL A 521 -57.17 -20.14 13.84
C VAL A 521 -56.18 -20.64 12.80
N ILE A 522 -56.54 -20.50 11.51
CA ILE A 522 -55.73 -20.93 10.38
C ILE A 522 -55.34 -19.72 9.55
N ASP A 523 -54.04 -19.46 9.46
CA ASP A 523 -53.48 -18.34 8.69
C ASP A 523 -52.51 -18.79 7.57
N ASN A 524 -52.06 -20.04 7.62
CA ASN A 524 -51.22 -20.64 6.61
C ASN A 524 -51.91 -21.87 5.97
N ALA A 525 -51.71 -22.04 4.66
CA ALA A 525 -52.24 -23.21 3.95
C ALA A 525 -51.51 -24.53 4.33
N GLY A 526 -50.37 -24.44 5.02
CA GLY A 526 -49.63 -25.58 5.54
C GLY A 526 -50.10 -26.07 6.91
N ASP A 527 -50.97 -25.33 7.61
CA ASP A 527 -51.46 -25.71 8.93
C ASP A 527 -52.32 -26.98 8.85
N GLN A 528 -52.16 -27.85 9.84
CA GLN A 528 -52.85 -29.13 9.92
C GLN A 528 -53.64 -29.23 11.21
N ILE A 529 -54.93 -29.54 11.09
CA ILE A 529 -55.79 -29.87 12.23
C ILE A 529 -55.93 -31.38 12.29
N SER A 530 -55.82 -31.95 13.49
CA SER A 530 -56.10 -33.35 13.76
C SER A 530 -57.02 -33.49 14.96
N GLU A 531 -58.20 -34.06 14.78
CA GLU A 531 -59.17 -34.36 15.84
C GLU A 531 -59.23 -35.86 16.10
N PHE A 532 -58.34 -36.41 16.95
CA PHE A 532 -58.38 -37.83 17.28
C PHE A 532 -59.32 -38.09 18.46
N GLY A 533 -60.55 -38.54 18.17
CA GLY A 533 -61.50 -38.97 19.20
C GLY A 533 -62.18 -37.84 19.97
N GLY A 534 -62.11 -36.62 19.44
CA GLY A 534 -62.81 -35.46 19.95
C GLY A 534 -64.32 -35.65 19.89
N SER A 535 -65.01 -35.36 20.99
CA SER A 535 -66.46 -35.30 21.03
C SER A 535 -66.81 -33.83 21.16
N GLY A 536 -67.41 -33.23 20.12
CA GLY A 536 -67.44 -31.79 19.99
C GLY A 536 -68.28 -31.26 18.85
N ILE A 537 -68.35 -29.93 18.76
CA ILE A 537 -68.74 -29.19 17.57
C ILE A 537 -67.64 -28.15 17.33
N ASP A 538 -66.70 -28.50 16.48
CA ASP A 538 -65.43 -27.79 16.36
C ASP A 538 -65.46 -26.77 15.23
N THR A 539 -64.74 -25.66 15.42
CA THR A 539 -64.83 -24.49 14.54
C THR A 539 -63.47 -24.04 14.02
N VAL A 540 -63.34 -24.03 12.69
CA VAL A 540 -62.18 -23.45 12.01
C VAL A 540 -62.44 -22.00 11.63
N LEU A 541 -61.56 -21.10 12.07
CA LEU A 541 -61.50 -19.67 11.74
C LEU A 541 -60.36 -19.45 10.74
N SER A 542 -60.64 -19.43 9.43
CA SER A 542 -59.60 -19.42 8.40
C SER A 542 -59.47 -18.07 7.68
N SER A 543 -58.25 -17.54 7.62
CA SER A 543 -57.91 -16.36 6.79
C SER A 543 -57.36 -16.75 5.40
N VAL A 544 -57.21 -18.04 5.13
CA VAL A 544 -56.84 -18.64 3.84
C VAL A 544 -57.97 -19.53 3.29
N SER A 545 -57.83 -20.03 2.06
CA SER A 545 -58.81 -21.00 1.55
C SER A 545 -58.63 -22.33 2.27
N TYR A 546 -59.72 -22.93 2.74
CA TYR A 546 -59.66 -24.11 3.60
C TYR A 546 -60.68 -25.19 3.20
N VAL A 547 -60.31 -26.44 3.48
CA VAL A 547 -61.15 -27.63 3.30
C VAL A 547 -61.20 -28.33 4.65
N LEU A 548 -62.40 -28.54 5.21
CA LEU A 548 -62.54 -29.23 6.49
C LEU A 548 -62.02 -30.67 6.39
N GLY A 549 -61.19 -31.05 7.37
CA GLY A 549 -60.84 -32.45 7.64
C GLY A 549 -62.04 -33.22 8.21
N THR A 550 -61.87 -34.51 8.50
CA THR A 550 -62.90 -35.27 9.22
C THR A 550 -63.08 -34.71 10.63
N ASP A 551 -64.25 -34.95 11.23
CA ASP A 551 -64.54 -34.61 12.62
C ASP A 551 -64.49 -33.09 12.94
N LEU A 552 -64.68 -32.25 11.91
CA LEU A 552 -64.84 -30.80 12.04
C LEU A 552 -66.20 -30.37 11.48
N GLU A 553 -66.95 -29.58 12.22
CA GLU A 553 -68.34 -29.23 11.85
C GLU A 553 -68.47 -27.83 11.26
N ASN A 554 -67.72 -26.85 11.76
CA ASN A 554 -67.91 -25.45 11.41
C ASN A 554 -66.69 -24.85 10.72
N LEU A 555 -66.92 -24.04 9.69
CA LEU A 555 -65.88 -23.26 9.02
C LEU A 555 -66.34 -21.81 8.82
N VAL A 556 -65.60 -20.87 9.40
CA VAL A 556 -65.84 -19.44 9.24
C VAL A 556 -64.63 -18.82 8.55
N LEU A 557 -64.85 -18.24 7.38
CA LEU A 557 -63.83 -17.46 6.71
C LEU A 557 -63.70 -16.09 7.38
N THR A 558 -62.48 -15.69 7.69
CA THR A 558 -62.15 -14.40 8.30
C THR A 558 -61.52 -13.45 7.26
N GLY A 559 -61.32 -12.19 7.63
CA GLY A 559 -60.70 -11.20 6.75
C GLY A 559 -61.56 -10.77 5.56
N THR A 560 -60.93 -10.22 4.53
CA THR A 560 -61.60 -9.64 3.35
C THR A 560 -61.09 -10.18 2.01
N ALA A 561 -60.17 -11.16 2.05
CA ALA A 561 -59.59 -11.75 0.85
C ALA A 561 -60.61 -12.65 0.12
N ALA A 562 -60.44 -12.81 -1.20
CA ALA A 562 -61.25 -13.74 -2.01
C ALA A 562 -60.74 -15.18 -1.82
N ILE A 563 -61.14 -15.79 -0.70
CA ILE A 563 -60.78 -17.15 -0.27
C ILE A 563 -62.01 -18.07 -0.29
N ASN A 564 -61.79 -19.38 -0.33
CA ASN A 564 -62.85 -20.38 -0.49
C ASN A 564 -62.95 -21.31 0.71
N ALA A 565 -64.14 -21.86 0.94
CA ALA A 565 -64.40 -22.83 1.99
C ALA A 565 -65.08 -24.07 1.40
N THR A 566 -64.58 -25.24 1.75
CA THR A 566 -65.19 -26.52 1.45
C THR A 566 -65.40 -27.30 2.75
N GLY A 567 -66.60 -27.82 2.99
CA GLY A 567 -66.86 -28.72 4.11
C GLY A 567 -66.43 -30.16 3.82
N ASN A 568 -66.96 -31.12 4.59
CA ASN A 568 -66.61 -32.54 4.58
C ASN A 568 -67.88 -33.40 4.35
N ASP A 569 -67.88 -34.66 4.82
CA ASP A 569 -69.02 -35.57 4.66
C ASP A 569 -70.07 -35.45 5.78
N ALA A 570 -69.83 -34.61 6.81
CA ALA A 570 -70.72 -34.36 7.94
C ALA A 570 -71.68 -33.19 7.67
N ASN A 571 -72.57 -32.88 8.60
CA ASN A 571 -73.45 -31.71 8.48
C ASN A 571 -72.68 -30.45 8.86
N ASN A 572 -72.27 -29.63 7.89
CA ASN A 572 -71.41 -28.48 8.17
C ASN A 572 -72.17 -27.16 8.33
N TYR A 573 -71.63 -26.26 9.16
CA TYR A 573 -72.03 -24.86 9.23
C TYR A 573 -70.91 -23.97 8.67
N ILE A 574 -71.13 -23.42 7.46
CA ILE A 574 -70.10 -22.66 6.74
C ILE A 574 -70.52 -21.20 6.60
N ILE A 575 -69.68 -20.27 7.05
CA ILE A 575 -69.86 -18.83 6.88
C ILE A 575 -68.74 -18.27 6.01
N GLY A 576 -69.12 -17.57 4.93
CA GLY A 576 -68.20 -16.79 4.10
C GLY A 576 -67.67 -15.52 4.76
N ASN A 577 -66.83 -14.78 4.04
CA ASN A 577 -66.37 -13.45 4.44
C ASN A 577 -66.85 -12.38 3.44
N ALA A 578 -66.46 -11.12 3.63
CA ALA A 578 -66.88 -10.03 2.73
C ALA A 578 -66.27 -10.09 1.31
N GLY A 579 -65.35 -11.03 1.07
CA GLY A 579 -64.73 -11.29 -0.21
C GLY A 579 -65.62 -12.06 -1.17
N ARG A 580 -65.11 -12.35 -2.36
CA ARG A 580 -65.79 -13.23 -3.32
C ARG A 580 -65.43 -14.68 -3.00
N ASN A 581 -66.25 -15.35 -2.19
CA ASN A 581 -66.02 -16.74 -1.81
C ASN A 581 -66.70 -17.72 -2.76
N VAL A 582 -66.10 -18.90 -2.93
CA VAL A 582 -66.78 -20.13 -3.32
C VAL A 582 -66.97 -20.95 -2.06
N LEU A 583 -68.23 -21.25 -1.72
CA LEU A 583 -68.61 -22.04 -0.56
C LEU A 583 -69.25 -23.35 -1.03
N ALA A 584 -68.71 -24.48 -0.57
CA ALA A 584 -69.23 -25.80 -0.87
C ALA A 584 -69.42 -26.58 0.44
N GLY A 585 -70.63 -27.08 0.70
CA GLY A 585 -70.95 -27.84 1.92
C GLY A 585 -70.29 -29.20 1.97
N GLY A 586 -70.32 -29.94 0.85
CA GLY A 586 -69.82 -31.31 0.80
C GLY A 586 -70.99 -32.29 0.71
N ALA A 587 -70.91 -33.40 1.42
CA ALA A 587 -72.07 -34.26 1.68
C ALA A 587 -72.72 -33.86 3.02
N GLY A 588 -73.82 -34.50 3.39
CA GLY A 588 -74.55 -34.14 4.63
C GLY A 588 -75.60 -33.04 4.43
N ASP A 589 -76.25 -32.67 5.53
CA ASP A 589 -77.27 -31.62 5.60
C ASP A 589 -76.63 -30.30 6.07
N ASP A 590 -76.10 -29.52 5.12
CA ASP A 590 -75.31 -28.32 5.39
C ASP A 590 -76.13 -27.03 5.54
N ILE A 591 -75.59 -26.10 6.33
CA ILE A 591 -76.03 -24.71 6.38
C ILE A 591 -74.90 -23.80 5.91
N ILE A 592 -75.14 -23.09 4.81
CA ILE A 592 -74.18 -22.17 4.20
C ILE A 592 -74.73 -20.75 4.27
N ALA A 593 -73.93 -19.84 4.83
CA ALA A 593 -74.21 -18.41 4.94
C ALA A 593 -73.04 -17.59 4.36
N THR A 594 -73.35 -16.37 3.93
CA THR A 594 -72.38 -15.39 3.40
C THR A 594 -72.34 -14.15 4.25
#